data_AF-A0A9E1L8B0-F1
#
_entry.id   AF-A0A9E1L8B0-F1
#
_cell.length_a   1.000
_cell.length_b   1.000
_cell.length_c   1.000
_cell.angle_alpha   90.00
_cell.angle_beta   90.00
_cell.angle_gamma   90.00
#
_symmetry.space_group_name_H-M   'P 1'
#
loop_
_entity.id
_entity.type
_entity.pdbx_description
1 polymer ?
#
loop_
_entity_poly.entity_id
_entity_poly.type
_entity_poly.pdbx_seq_one_letter_code
_entity_poly.pdbx_strand_id
1 'polypeptide(L)'
;MPFTPIHMGPGFAIKSLLQKNFSLMVFGWSQIVSDIHPLFVFLTGGGISHGFSHTYLGATFIALFCALSGKYLGELGLKIIRKKEYLPINWNVAFISAFIGTYSHVLLDSVMHSDVIPF
;
A
#
# COMPACT_ATOMS: atom_id res chain seq x y z
N MET A 1 7.22 -12.59 0.16
CA MET A 1 8.38 -11.70 0.48
C MET A 1 9.15 -11.42 -0.80
N PRO A 2 9.46 -10.14 -1.09
CA PRO A 2 10.09 -9.23 -0.15
C PRO A 2 9.12 -8.17 0.39
N PHE A 3 9.11 -8.04 1.71
CA PHE A 3 8.39 -6.99 2.42
C PHE A 3 8.85 -5.64 1.95
N THR A 4 7.97 -4.91 1.26
CA THR A 4 7.87 -3.46 1.04
C THR A 4 8.73 -2.74 -0.02
N PRO A 5 10.08 -2.87 -0.19
CA PRO A 5 10.81 -2.09 -1.19
C PRO A 5 10.45 -2.39 -2.64
N ILE A 6 10.15 -3.64 -3.00
CA ILE A 6 9.83 -3.97 -4.40
C ILE A 6 8.50 -3.34 -4.81
N HIS A 7 7.50 -3.38 -3.93
CA HIS A 7 6.18 -2.81 -4.22
C HIS A 7 6.18 -1.28 -4.27
N MET A 8 7.26 -0.61 -3.83
CA MET A 8 7.44 0.83 -4.03
C MET A 8 7.74 1.21 -5.49
N GLY A 9 8.22 0.28 -6.31
CA GLY A 9 8.58 0.52 -7.72
C GLY A 9 7.46 1.17 -8.54
N PRO A 10 6.25 0.58 -8.60
CA PRO A 10 5.08 1.20 -9.24
C PRO A 10 4.76 2.59 -8.69
N GLY A 11 4.87 2.76 -7.37
CA GLY A 11 4.60 4.04 -6.71
C GLY A 11 5.53 5.15 -7.22
N PHE A 12 6.83 4.88 -7.37
CA PHE A 12 7.78 5.86 -7.90
C PHE A 12 7.50 6.20 -9.36
N ALA A 13 7.19 5.20 -10.19
CA ALA A 13 6.83 5.41 -11.60
C ALA A 13 5.56 6.26 -11.75
N ILE A 14 4.54 6.02 -10.93
CA ILE A 14 3.29 6.80 -10.98
C ILE A 14 3.51 8.21 -10.42
N LYS A 15 4.30 8.36 -9.35
CA LYS A 15 4.61 9.67 -8.77
C LYS A 15 5.33 10.58 -9.76
N SER A 16 6.22 10.05 -10.60
CA SER A 16 6.93 10.86 -11.60
C SER A 16 5.98 11.42 -12.67
N LEU A 17 4.88 10.73 -12.96
CA LEU A 17 3.85 11.19 -13.89
C LEU A 17 2.82 12.12 -13.22
N LEU A 18 2.28 11.72 -12.07
CA LEU A 18 1.14 12.38 -11.42
C LEU A 18 1.54 13.47 -10.42
N GLN A 19 2.81 13.55 -10.03
CA GLN A 19 3.36 14.60 -9.17
C GLN A 19 2.51 14.84 -7.91
N LYS A 20 1.93 16.03 -7.71
CA LYS A 20 1.12 16.36 -6.52
C LYS A 20 -0.19 15.59 -6.43
N ASN A 21 -0.64 14.93 -7.51
CA ASN A 21 -1.88 14.15 -7.55
C ASN A 21 -1.71 12.71 -7.04
N PHE A 22 -0.51 12.34 -6.57
CA PHE A 22 -0.21 11.03 -6.01
C PHE A 22 0.67 11.15 -4.77
N SER A 23 0.36 10.42 -3.71
CA SER A 23 1.10 10.46 -2.45
C SER A 23 1.88 9.17 -2.23
N LEU A 24 3.21 9.26 -2.33
CA LEU A 24 4.11 8.16 -1.96
C LEU A 24 3.99 7.77 -0.49
N MET A 25 3.57 8.70 0.37
CA MET A 25 3.38 8.41 1.80
C MET A 25 2.18 7.49 2.02
N VAL A 26 1.06 7.77 1.35
CA VAL A 26 -0.15 6.93 1.46
C VAL A 26 0.05 5.61 0.71
N PHE A 27 0.68 5.66 -0.47
CA PHE A 27 1.05 4.46 -1.20
C PHE A 27 1.96 3.55 -0.36
N GLY A 28 3.04 4.08 0.20
CA GLY A 28 3.96 3.32 1.05
C GLY A 28 3.29 2.75 2.29
N TRP A 29 2.37 3.51 2.90
CA TRP A 29 1.55 3.00 4.00
C TRP A 29 0.73 1.78 3.59
N SER A 30 0.11 1.78 2.41
CA SER A 30 -0.64 0.61 1.94
C SER A 30 0.23 -0.63 1.69
N GLN A 31 1.51 -0.45 1.33
CA GLN A 31 2.44 -1.58 1.19
C GLN A 31 2.70 -2.23 2.55
N ILE A 32 2.99 -1.41 3.56
CA ILE A 32 3.22 -1.87 4.94
C ILE A 32 1.99 -2.64 5.46
N VAL A 33 0.79 -2.09 5.28
CA VAL A 33 -0.44 -2.73 5.80
C VAL A 33 -0.74 -4.05 5.08
N SER A 34 -0.54 -4.12 3.77
CA SER A 34 -0.77 -5.35 2.98
C SER A 34 0.15 -6.49 3.43
N ASP A 35 1.38 -6.14 3.80
CA ASP A 35 2.42 -7.05 4.29
C ASP A 35 2.19 -7.59 5.72
N ILE A 36 1.28 -7.02 6.52
CA ILE A 36 1.06 -7.45 7.92
C ILE A 36 0.61 -8.91 8.00
N HIS A 37 -0.31 -9.34 7.14
CA HIS A 37 -0.83 -10.70 7.17
C HIS A 37 0.23 -11.76 6.81
N PRO A 38 0.94 -11.67 5.66
CA PRO A 38 2.01 -12.60 5.35
C PRO A 38 3.15 -12.56 6.39
N LEU A 39 3.45 -11.39 6.98
CA LEU A 39 4.39 -11.28 8.10
C LEU A 39 3.92 -12.08 9.32
N PHE A 40 2.65 -11.95 9.69
CA PHE A 40 2.08 -12.69 10.81
C PHE A 40 2.13 -14.21 10.58
N VAL A 41 1.76 -14.67 9.38
CA VAL A 41 1.85 -16.10 9.00
C VAL A 41 3.30 -16.59 9.04
N PHE A 42 4.24 -15.80 8.52
CA PHE A 42 5.66 -16.12 8.57
C PHE A 42 6.19 -16.26 10.01
N LEU A 43 5.85 -15.32 10.90
CA LEU A 43 6.29 -15.33 12.30
C LEU A 43 5.67 -16.47 13.12
N THR A 44 4.44 -16.87 12.80
CA THR A 44 3.72 -17.94 13.51
C THR A 44 3.95 -19.32 12.91
N GLY A 45 4.50 -19.41 11.69
CA GLY A 45 4.74 -20.66 10.99
C GLY A 45 3.46 -21.40 10.56
N GLY A 46 2.30 -20.73 10.57
CA GLY A 46 1.01 -21.35 10.36
C GLY A 46 0.07 -20.52 9.48
N GLY A 47 -0.67 -21.20 8.60
CA GLY A 47 -1.68 -20.58 7.73
C GLY A 47 -1.21 -20.38 6.28
N ILE A 48 -2.08 -19.76 5.48
CA ILE A 48 -1.82 -19.40 4.09
C ILE A 48 -1.24 -17.99 4.07
N SER A 49 -0.04 -17.81 3.52
CA SER A 49 0.67 -16.52 3.54
C SER A 49 -0.11 -15.40 2.86
N HIS A 50 -0.71 -15.67 1.70
CA HIS A 50 -1.52 -14.70 0.95
C HIS A 50 -3.01 -15.08 0.95
N GLY A 51 -3.61 -15.21 2.15
CA GLY A 51 -5.05 -15.47 2.30
C GLY A 51 -5.94 -14.25 1.99
N PHE A 52 -7.01 -14.04 2.77
CA PHE A 52 -8.04 -13.02 2.48
C PHE A 52 -7.50 -11.61 2.15
N SER A 53 -6.42 -11.17 2.80
CA SER A 53 -5.79 -9.86 2.55
C SER A 53 -5.32 -9.65 1.10
N HIS A 54 -5.08 -10.73 0.35
CA HIS A 54 -4.62 -10.71 -1.04
C HIS A 54 -5.72 -11.08 -2.04
N THR A 55 -6.99 -11.11 -1.62
CA THR A 55 -8.14 -11.09 -2.53
C THR A 55 -8.47 -9.65 -2.93
N TYR A 56 -9.09 -9.42 -4.09
CA TYR A 56 -9.50 -8.05 -4.47
C TYR A 56 -10.51 -7.44 -3.48
N LEU A 57 -11.34 -8.27 -2.85
CA LEU A 57 -12.25 -7.82 -1.80
C LEU A 57 -11.49 -7.40 -0.54
N GLY A 58 -10.58 -8.24 -0.04
CA GLY A 58 -9.72 -7.93 1.11
C GLY A 58 -8.83 -6.71 0.86
N ALA A 59 -8.22 -6.62 -0.33
CA ALA A 59 -7.44 -5.47 -0.77
C ALA A 59 -8.27 -4.18 -0.80
N THR A 60 -9.56 -4.26 -1.16
CA THR A 60 -10.47 -3.10 -1.10
C THR A 60 -10.67 -2.61 0.33
N PHE A 61 -10.87 -3.52 1.30
CA PHE A 61 -10.96 -3.13 2.71
C PHE A 61 -9.66 -2.51 3.22
N ILE A 62 -8.50 -3.08 2.84
CA ILE A 62 -7.19 -2.53 3.18
C ILE A 62 -7.01 -1.14 2.53
N ALA A 63 -7.44 -0.95 1.28
CA ALA A 63 -7.34 0.33 0.58
C ALA A 63 -8.13 1.42 1.28
N LEU A 64 -9.38 1.12 1.68
CA LEU A 64 -10.23 2.03 2.43
C LEU A 64 -9.60 2.40 3.79
N PHE A 65 -9.13 1.40 4.53
CA PHE A 65 -8.41 1.62 5.78
C PHE A 65 -7.17 2.51 5.58
N CYS A 66 -6.37 2.23 4.55
CA CYS A 66 -5.15 2.98 4.23
C CYS A 66 -5.44 4.40 3.73
N ALA A 67 -6.54 4.64 3.01
CA ALA A 67 -6.91 5.98 2.59
C ALA A 67 -7.30 6.85 3.80
N LEU A 68 -8.08 6.30 4.73
CA LEU A 68 -8.55 6.99 5.93
C LEU A 68 -7.40 7.27 6.92
N SER A 69 -6.57 6.26 7.21
CA SER A 69 -5.45 6.40 8.14
C SER A 69 -4.23 7.08 7.51
N GLY A 70 -3.93 6.75 6.26
CA GLY A 70 -2.73 7.18 5.54
C GLY A 70 -2.71 8.68 5.24
N LYS A 71 -3.86 9.36 5.14
CA LYS A 71 -3.89 10.83 5.06
C LYS A 71 -3.16 11.44 6.27
N TYR A 72 -3.57 11.10 7.49
CA TYR A 72 -3.01 11.69 8.70
C TYR A 72 -1.58 11.22 8.97
N LEU A 73 -1.32 9.92 8.81
CA LEU A 73 0.04 9.35 8.97
C LEU A 73 1.00 9.91 7.92
N GLY A 74 0.56 10.06 6.68
CA GLY A 74 1.34 10.61 5.60
C GLY A 74 1.64 12.09 5.79
N GLU A 75 0.66 12.88 6.25
CA GLU A 75 0.88 14.29 6.60
C GLU A 75 1.87 14.45 7.77
N LEU A 76 1.77 13.59 8.79
CA LEU A 76 2.73 13.54 9.89
C LEU A 76 4.14 13.22 9.36
N GLY A 77 4.28 12.20 8.51
CA GLY A 77 5.55 11.83 7.90
C GLY A 77 6.16 12.96 7.07
N LEU A 78 5.35 13.65 6.25
CA LEU A 78 5.78 14.82 5.47
C LEU A 78 6.28 15.96 6.37
N LYS A 79 5.64 16.20 7.52
CA LYS A 79 6.12 17.19 8.51
C LYS A 79 7.47 16.78 9.09
N ILE A 80 7.65 15.50 9.44
CA ILE A 80 8.90 14.96 9.99
C ILE A 80 10.06 15.14 9.01
N ILE A 81 9.86 14.80 7.73
CA ILE A 81 10.89 14.95 6.69
C ILE A 81 10.97 16.36 6.10
N ARG A 82 10.27 17.34 6.69
CA ARG A 82 10.25 18.77 6.31
C ARG A 82 9.82 19.03 4.86
N LYS A 83 8.92 18.19 4.32
CA LYS A 83 8.36 18.27 2.97
C LYS A 83 6.96 18.87 2.94
N LYS A 84 6.86 20.11 3.43
CA LYS A 84 5.58 20.82 3.60
C LYS A 84 4.92 21.20 2.26
N GLU A 85 5.66 21.21 1.14
CA GLU A 85 5.16 21.53 -0.20
C GLU A 85 4.12 20.52 -0.75
N TYR A 86 3.98 19.36 -0.10
CA TYR A 86 3.00 18.31 -0.41
C TYR A 86 1.82 18.27 0.58
N LEU A 87 1.73 19.25 1.49
CA LEU A 87 0.62 19.38 2.43
C LEU A 87 -0.43 20.39 1.93
N PRO A 88 -1.72 20.20 2.27
CA PRO A 88 -2.30 19.00 2.87
C PRO A 88 -2.44 17.86 1.85
N ILE A 89 -2.57 16.61 2.31
CA ILE A 89 -2.90 15.49 1.42
C ILE A 89 -4.41 15.53 1.16
N ASN A 90 -4.79 15.84 -0.07
CA ASN A 90 -6.19 15.84 -0.51
C ASN A 90 -6.81 14.44 -0.37
N TRP A 91 -8.10 14.37 -0.02
CA TRP A 91 -8.80 13.09 0.12
C TRP A 91 -8.73 12.26 -1.16
N ASN A 92 -9.00 12.86 -2.32
CA ASN A 92 -8.89 12.16 -3.60
C ASN A 92 -7.49 11.57 -3.82
N VAL A 93 -6.43 12.30 -3.44
CA VAL A 93 -5.05 11.81 -3.55
C VAL A 93 -4.81 10.64 -2.60
N ALA A 94 -5.33 10.70 -1.37
CA ALA A 94 -5.21 9.60 -0.41
C ALA A 94 -5.91 8.33 -0.92
N PHE A 95 -7.17 8.44 -1.37
CA PHE A 95 -7.91 7.32 -1.92
C PHE A 95 -7.25 6.74 -3.17
N ILE A 96 -6.93 7.57 -4.17
CA ILE A 96 -6.26 7.11 -5.40
C ILE A 96 -4.94 6.40 -5.07
N SER A 97 -4.12 6.97 -4.19
CA SER A 97 -2.82 6.39 -3.84
C SER A 97 -2.95 5.06 -3.09
N ALA A 98 -3.93 4.93 -2.19
CA ALA A 98 -4.17 3.71 -1.43
C ALA A 98 -4.74 2.58 -2.30
N PHE A 99 -5.67 2.88 -3.20
CA PHE A 99 -6.24 1.90 -4.13
C PHE A 99 -5.21 1.41 -5.15
N ILE A 100 -4.47 2.34 -5.77
CA ILE A 100 -3.35 1.96 -6.63
C ILE A 100 -2.32 1.14 -5.85
N GLY A 101 -2.01 1.54 -4.62
CA GLY A 101 -1.05 0.85 -3.76
C GLY A 101 -1.43 -0.59 -3.45
N THR A 102 -2.61 -0.81 -2.90
CA THR A 102 -3.10 -2.16 -2.55
C THR A 102 -3.30 -3.06 -3.77
N TYR A 103 -3.87 -2.57 -4.85
CA TYR A 103 -4.08 -3.41 -6.04
C TYR A 103 -2.79 -3.70 -6.79
N SER A 104 -1.85 -2.75 -6.88
CA SER A 104 -0.54 -3.05 -7.43
C SER A 104 0.23 -4.04 -6.55
N HIS A 105 0.05 -3.98 -5.23
CA HIS A 105 0.62 -4.96 -4.30
C HIS A 105 0.13 -6.37 -4.62
N VAL A 106 -1.19 -6.58 -4.60
CA VAL A 106 -1.80 -7.88 -4.91
C VAL A 106 -1.42 -8.36 -6.30
N LEU A 107 -1.42 -7.47 -7.31
CA LEU A 107 -1.06 -7.83 -8.67
C LEU A 107 0.39 -8.31 -8.77
N LEU A 108 1.33 -7.62 -8.13
CA LEU A 108 2.75 -8.03 -8.11
C LEU A 108 2.90 -9.36 -7.39
N ASP A 109 2.27 -9.53 -6.23
CA ASP A 109 2.32 -10.79 -5.48
C ASP A 109 1.69 -11.94 -6.27
N SER A 110 0.64 -11.69 -7.04
CA SER A 110 0.02 -12.69 -7.93
C SER A 110 0.99 -13.24 -8.99
N VAL A 111 1.99 -12.44 -9.39
CA VAL A 111 3.05 -12.86 -10.32
C VAL A 111 4.19 -13.55 -9.59
N MET A 112 4.50 -13.11 -8.37
CA MET A 112 5.66 -13.54 -7.59
C MET A 112 5.41 -14.79 -6.75
N HIS A 113 4.15 -15.06 -6.39
CA HIS A 113 3.76 -16.04 -5.40
C HIS A 113 2.60 -16.89 -5.90
N SER A 114 2.81 -18.20 -5.95
CA SER A 114 1.83 -19.15 -6.48
C SER A 114 0.65 -19.43 -5.55
N ASP A 115 0.73 -19.03 -4.27
CA ASP A 115 -0.33 -19.19 -3.28
C ASP A 115 -1.33 -18.03 -3.26
N VAL A 116 -1.10 -16.99 -4.06
CA VAL A 116 -2.02 -15.86 -4.20
C VAL A 116 -3.20 -16.27 -5.09
N ILE A 117 -4.39 -16.26 -4.51
CA ILE A 117 -5.65 -16.48 -5.23
C ILE A 117 -6.48 -15.18 -5.09
N PRO A 118 -6.44 -14.28 -6.09
CA PRO A 118 -6.92 -12.91 -5.91
C PRO A 118 -8.45 -12.75 -6.01
N PHE A 119 -9.20 -13.84 -6.20
CA PHE A 119 -10.65 -13.86 -6.40
C PHE A 119 -11.38 -14.65 -5.32
#